data_AF-A0A8T2Y3Q8-F1
#
_entry.id   AF-A0A8T2Y3Q8-F1
#
_cell.length_a   1.000
_cell.length_b   1.000
_cell.length_c   1.000
_cell.angle_alpha   90.00
_cell.angle_beta   90.00
_cell.angle_gamma   90.00
#
_symmetry.space_group_name_H-M   'P 1'
#
loop_
_entity.id
_entity.type
_entity.pdbx_description
1 polymer ?
#
loop_
_entity_poly.entity_id
_entity_poly.type
_entity_poly.pdbx_seq_one_letter_code
_entity_poly.pdbx_strand_id
1 'polypeptide(L)'
;MAIKERRMVQYNSTDEDKEWFHRSLVGNIMPNVDVATLEATVLKSSDKAVSFRFLGASQVIVTFMDQLASVQEQRNEGSMLYSLFSNLRQWEARIRAYDRFAWISIFGLPME
;
A
#
# COMPACT_ATOMS: atom_id res chain seq x y z
N MET A 1 -1.60 5.81 43.31
CA MET A 1 -1.28 5.17 42.02
C MET A 1 -2.48 5.36 41.09
N ALA A 2 -2.33 6.09 39.99
CA ALA A 2 -3.40 6.29 39.01
C ALA A 2 -3.26 5.22 37.90
N ILE A 3 -4.30 4.41 37.73
CA ILE A 3 -4.38 3.43 36.63
C ILE A 3 -4.70 4.25 35.37
N LYS A 4 -3.73 4.39 34.45
CA LYS A 4 -3.99 4.91 33.11
C LYS A 4 -4.81 3.86 32.36
N GLU A 5 -6.11 4.08 32.21
CA GLU A 5 -6.93 3.30 31.30
C GLU A 5 -6.37 3.44 29.88
N ARG A 6 -5.97 2.31 29.28
CA ARG A 6 -5.60 2.25 27.86
C ARG A 6 -6.86 2.51 27.05
N ARG A 7 -7.02 3.73 26.53
CA ARG A 7 -8.09 4.04 25.56
C ARG A 7 -7.76 3.33 24.24
N MET A 8 -8.53 2.30 23.93
CA MET A 8 -8.56 1.74 22.58
C MET A 8 -9.26 2.76 21.68
N VAL A 9 -8.48 3.45 20.84
CA VAL A 9 -9.03 4.36 19.83
C VAL A 9 -9.46 3.49 18.65
N GLN A 10 -10.77 3.36 18.44
CA GLN A 10 -11.32 2.72 17.26
C GLN A 10 -11.41 3.76 16.14
N TYR A 11 -10.57 3.61 15.12
CA TYR A 11 -10.64 4.45 13.93
C TYR A 11 -11.74 3.92 13.00
N ASN A 12 -12.72 4.77 12.71
CA ASN A 12 -13.73 4.49 11.71
C ASN A 12 -13.27 5.05 10.37
N SER A 13 -13.08 4.20 9.38
CA SER A 13 -12.68 4.62 8.03
C SER A 13 -13.70 5.58 7.42
N THR A 14 -13.20 6.71 6.96
CA THR A 14 -13.95 7.70 6.19
C THR A 14 -14.21 7.20 4.77
N ASP A 15 -15.06 7.90 4.01
CA ASP A 15 -15.29 7.55 2.61
C ASP A 15 -14.06 7.83 1.74
N GLU A 16 -13.25 8.84 2.11
CA GLU A 16 -11.96 9.12 1.46
C GLU A 16 -10.98 7.96 1.65
N ASP A 17 -10.93 7.35 2.84
CA ASP A 17 -10.09 6.17 3.06
C ASP A 17 -10.52 5.01 2.17
N LYS A 18 -11.83 4.78 2.06
CA LYS A 18 -12.39 3.71 1.20
C LYS A 18 -12.04 3.96 -0.26
N GLU A 19 -12.19 5.18 -0.74
CA GLU A 19 -11.83 5.55 -2.10
C GLU A 19 -10.33 5.33 -2.35
N TRP A 20 -9.48 5.76 -1.40
CA TRP A 20 -8.04 5.55 -1.47
C TRP A 20 -7.68 4.06 -1.52
N PHE A 21 -8.35 3.21 -0.74
CA PHE A 21 -8.19 1.76 -0.82
C PHE A 21 -8.62 1.21 -2.19
N HIS A 22 -9.77 1.64 -2.71
CA HIS A 22 -10.31 1.12 -3.96
C HIS A 22 -9.46 1.45 -5.19
N ARG A 23 -8.80 2.60 -5.19
CA ARG A 23 -7.87 3.01 -6.25
C ARG A 23 -6.43 2.55 -6.04
N SER A 24 -6.17 1.68 -5.07
CA SER A 24 -4.81 1.18 -4.77
C SER A 24 -4.63 -0.30 -5.08
N LEU A 25 -3.45 -0.64 -5.60
CA LEU A 25 -3.00 -2.00 -5.83
C LEU A 25 -1.83 -2.34 -4.89
N VAL A 26 -1.77 -3.59 -4.47
CA VAL A 26 -0.67 -4.17 -3.69
C VAL A 26 0.03 -5.20 -4.54
N GLY A 27 1.35 -5.19 -4.48
CA GLY A 27 2.19 -6.20 -5.12
C GLY A 27 3.37 -6.59 -4.24
N ASN A 28 3.94 -7.75 -4.53
CA ASN A 28 5.19 -8.21 -3.98
C ASN A 28 6.33 -7.90 -4.95
N ILE A 29 7.38 -7.23 -4.48
CA ILE A 29 8.57 -6.91 -5.26
C ILE A 29 9.21 -8.21 -5.75
N MET A 30 9.50 -8.28 -7.05
CA MET A 30 10.21 -9.42 -7.64
C MET A 30 11.68 -9.47 -7.16
N PRO A 31 12.30 -10.65 -7.00
CA PRO A 31 13.63 -10.80 -6.37
C PRO A 31 14.79 -10.04 -7.03
N ASN A 32 14.66 -9.67 -8.30
CA ASN A 32 15.72 -9.03 -9.09
C ASN A 32 15.45 -7.54 -9.38
N VAL A 33 14.47 -6.95 -8.71
CA VAL A 33 14.11 -5.55 -8.88
C VAL A 33 14.98 -4.68 -7.98
N ASP A 34 15.60 -3.65 -8.56
CA ASP A 34 16.31 -2.64 -7.80
C ASP A 34 15.32 -1.78 -7.02
N VAL A 35 15.28 -1.99 -5.71
CA VAL A 35 14.40 -1.29 -4.78
C VAL A 35 14.72 0.21 -4.73
N ALA A 36 15.98 0.61 -4.94
CA ALA A 36 16.41 2.00 -4.83
C ALA A 36 15.81 2.90 -5.92
N THR A 37 15.53 2.32 -7.10
CA THR A 37 14.97 3.04 -8.26
C THR A 37 13.49 2.73 -8.50
N LEU A 38 12.89 1.86 -7.68
CA LEU A 38 11.57 1.29 -7.93
C LEU A 38 10.45 2.33 -7.92
N GLU A 39 10.41 3.21 -6.92
CA GLU A 39 9.42 4.28 -6.82
C GLU A 39 9.46 5.18 -8.07
N ALA A 40 10.64 5.66 -8.42
CA ALA A 40 10.82 6.53 -9.58
C ALA A 40 10.46 5.81 -10.88
N THR A 41 10.74 4.51 -10.98
CA THR A 41 10.40 3.69 -12.15
C THR A 41 8.89 3.55 -12.29
N VAL A 42 8.18 3.20 -11.21
CA VAL A 42 6.72 3.06 -11.20
C VAL A 42 6.06 4.38 -11.58
N LEU A 43 6.43 5.48 -10.91
CA LEU A 43 5.82 6.79 -11.13
C LEU A 43 6.14 7.39 -12.52
N LYS A 44 7.24 6.98 -13.16
CA LYS A 44 7.54 7.36 -14.56
C LYS A 44 6.84 6.47 -15.59
N SER A 45 6.56 5.22 -15.24
CA SER A 45 6.01 4.22 -16.17
C SER A 45 4.48 4.23 -16.26
N SER A 46 3.80 4.77 -15.24
CA SER A 46 2.36 4.83 -15.18
C SER A 46 1.89 6.28 -14.98
N ASP A 47 1.39 6.89 -16.06
CA ASP A 47 0.87 8.27 -16.04
C ASP A 47 -0.30 8.46 -15.06
N LYS A 48 -0.93 7.37 -14.63
CA LYS A 48 -2.09 7.38 -13.74
C LYS A 48 -1.72 7.02 -12.29
N ALA A 49 -0.49 6.58 -12.02
CA ALA A 49 -0.03 6.32 -10.67
C ALA A 49 0.34 7.64 -9.98
N VAL A 50 -0.26 7.89 -8.81
CA VAL A 50 -0.06 9.13 -8.04
C VAL A 50 0.83 8.96 -6.83
N SER A 51 0.93 7.73 -6.31
CA SER A 51 1.78 7.46 -5.17
C SER A 51 2.26 6.02 -5.15
N PHE A 52 3.43 5.83 -4.56
CA PHE A 52 4.05 4.54 -4.32
C PHE A 52 4.55 4.52 -2.89
N ARG A 53 4.35 3.41 -2.16
CA ARG A 53 4.90 3.25 -0.80
C ARG A 53 5.34 1.82 -0.56
N PHE A 54 6.47 1.68 0.14
CA PHE A 54 6.90 0.41 0.69
C PHE A 54 6.06 0.03 1.91
N LEU A 55 5.65 -1.23 1.96
CA LEU A 55 4.86 -1.79 3.07
C LEU A 55 5.68 -2.70 4.00
N GLY A 56 6.98 -2.84 3.76
CA GLY A 56 7.80 -3.87 4.40
C GLY A 56 7.54 -5.25 3.78
N ALA A 57 8.28 -6.28 4.23
CA ALA A 57 8.15 -7.66 3.75
C ALA A 57 8.13 -7.82 2.21
N SER A 58 8.92 -6.99 1.51
CA SER A 58 8.94 -6.92 0.04
C SER A 58 7.56 -6.64 -0.59
N GLN A 59 6.68 -5.93 0.10
CA GLN A 59 5.39 -5.49 -0.39
C GLN A 59 5.39 -4.00 -0.68
N VAL A 60 4.59 -3.61 -1.66
CA VAL A 60 4.39 -2.22 -2.05
C VAL A 60 2.92 -1.94 -2.24
N ILE A 61 2.55 -0.68 -2.13
CA ILE A 61 1.27 -0.16 -2.59
C ILE A 61 1.50 0.88 -3.67
N VAL A 62 0.73 0.77 -4.74
CA VAL A 62 0.63 1.76 -5.81
C VAL A 62 -0.78 2.32 -5.80
N THR A 63 -0.91 3.62 -5.61
CA THR A 63 -2.19 4.32 -5.64
C THR A 63 -2.33 5.04 -6.98
N PHE A 64 -3.50 4.91 -7.59
CA PHE A 64 -3.82 5.52 -8.87
C PHE A 64 -4.73 6.74 -8.68
N MET A 65 -4.87 7.56 -9.73
CA MET A 65 -5.77 8.71 -9.73
C MET A 65 -7.20 8.32 -9.31
N ASP A 66 -7.72 7.25 -9.91
CA ASP A 66 -9.07 6.74 -9.69
C ASP A 66 -9.12 5.20 -9.77
N GLN A 67 -10.27 4.63 -9.40
CA GLN A 67 -10.48 3.18 -9.43
C GLN A 67 -10.49 2.60 -10.85
N LEU A 68 -10.91 3.38 -11.86
CA LEU A 68 -10.92 2.90 -13.24
C LEU A 68 -9.49 2.68 -13.73
N ALA A 69 -8.57 3.59 -13.40
CA ALA A 69 -7.16 3.50 -13.68
C ALA A 69 -6.52 2.27 -13.02
N SER A 70 -6.79 2.03 -11.74
CA SER A 70 -6.26 0.84 -11.04
C SER A 70 -6.77 -0.47 -11.65
N VAL A 71 -8.05 -0.54 -12.01
CA VAL A 71 -8.65 -1.73 -12.64
C VAL A 71 -8.11 -1.95 -14.05
N GLN A 72 -7.89 -0.89 -14.82
CA GLN A 72 -7.27 -0.99 -16.15
C GLN A 72 -5.83 -1.50 -16.05
N GLU A 73 -5.05 -0.97 -15.11
CA GLU A 73 -3.68 -1.39 -14.86
C GLU A 73 -3.61 -2.87 -14.46
N GLN A 74 -4.49 -3.31 -13.57
CA GLN A 74 -4.59 -4.70 -13.13
C GLN A 74 -5.08 -5.68 -14.21
N ARG A 75 -5.62 -5.19 -15.33
CA ARG A 75 -6.00 -6.03 -16.47
C ARG A 75 -4.96 -6.02 -17.59
N ASN A 76 -3.99 -5.12 -17.51
CA ASN A 76 -2.96 -4.95 -18.51
C ASN A 76 -1.75 -5.82 -18.16
N GLU A 77 -1.78 -7.10 -18.54
CA GLU A 77 -0.66 -8.03 -18.32
C GLU A 77 0.65 -7.58 -19.01
N GLY A 78 0.55 -6.71 -20.03
CA GLY A 78 1.71 -6.09 -20.67
C GLY A 78 2.28 -4.88 -19.93
N SER A 79 1.68 -4.48 -18.79
CA SER A 79 2.18 -3.39 -17.97
C SER A 79 3.54 -3.71 -17.37
N MET A 80 4.37 -2.68 -17.25
CA MET A 80 5.62 -2.74 -16.50
C MET A 80 5.42 -3.18 -15.05
N LEU A 81 4.25 -2.94 -14.45
CA LEU A 81 4.00 -3.38 -13.07
C LEU A 81 4.06 -4.91 -12.92
N TYR A 82 3.72 -5.68 -13.96
CA TYR A 82 3.82 -7.15 -13.93
C TYR A 82 5.26 -7.68 -14.06
N SER A 83 6.19 -6.87 -14.56
CA SER A 83 7.62 -7.22 -14.54
C SER A 83 8.29 -6.86 -13.21
N LEU A 84 7.73 -5.88 -12.49
CA LEU A 84 8.25 -5.40 -11.21
C LEU A 84 7.62 -6.13 -10.01
N PHE A 85 6.36 -6.53 -10.12
CA PHE A 85 5.57 -7.06 -9.01
C PHE A 85 4.92 -8.41 -9.35
N SER A 86 4.94 -9.30 -8.37
CA SER A 86 4.10 -10.50 -8.34
C SER A 86 2.84 -10.24 -7.51
N ASN A 87 1.79 -11.04 -7.75
CA ASN A 87 0.53 -11.00 -7.01
C ASN A 87 -0.12 -9.61 -6.97
N LEU A 88 -0.02 -8.84 -8.06
CA LEU A 88 -0.63 -7.52 -8.16
C LEU A 88 -2.16 -7.63 -8.02
N ARG A 89 -2.69 -7.08 -6.93
CA ARG A 89 -4.11 -7.20 -6.58
C ARG A 89 -4.64 -5.92 -5.95
N GLN A 90 -5.94 -5.73 -5.97
CA GLN A 90 -6.57 -4.62 -5.24
C GLN A 90 -6.29 -4.73 -3.73
N TRP A 91 -6.09 -3.60 -3.06
CA TRP A 91 -5.98 -3.60 -1.61
C TRP A 91 -7.35 -3.92 -0.98
N GLU A 92 -7.54 -5.16 -0.53
CA GLU A 92 -8.78 -5.56 0.13
C GLU A 92 -8.78 -5.23 1.62
N ALA A 93 -9.88 -4.66 2.11
CA ALA A 93 -10.10 -4.33 3.52
C ALA A 93 -10.05 -5.55 4.47
N ARG A 94 -10.09 -6.77 3.94
CA ARG A 94 -10.08 -8.03 4.72
C ARG A 94 -8.68 -8.56 5.05
N ILE A 95 -7.62 -8.00 4.45
CA ILE A 95 -6.24 -8.38 4.76
C ILE A 95 -5.97 -8.01 6.22
N ARG A 96 -5.59 -8.98 7.06
CA ARG A 96 -5.46 -8.78 8.52
C ARG A 96 -4.34 -7.80 8.82
N ALA A 97 -4.43 -7.05 9.92
CA ALA A 97 -3.39 -6.10 10.33
C ALA A 97 -1.99 -6.75 10.48
N TYR A 98 -1.92 -8.04 10.82
CA TYR A 98 -0.69 -8.83 10.84
C TYR A 98 -0.04 -9.00 9.46
N ASP A 99 -0.84 -8.99 8.39
CA ASP A 99 -0.38 -9.02 7.00
C ASP A 99 -0.17 -7.60 6.43
N ARG A 100 -0.46 -6.55 7.21
CA ARG A 100 -0.30 -5.12 6.87
C ARG A 100 0.90 -4.52 7.60
N PHE A 101 2.08 -5.13 7.51
CA PHE A 101 3.30 -4.67 8.19
C PHE A 101 3.85 -3.29 7.74
N ALA A 102 3.01 -2.45 7.15
CA ALA A 102 3.21 -1.02 7.25
C ALA A 102 1.86 -0.36 7.51
N TRP A 103 1.76 0.26 8.68
CA TRP A 103 1.48 1.70 8.82
C TRP A 103 1.20 2.00 10.29
N ILE A 104 2.24 2.03 11.13
CA ILE A 104 2.31 3.02 12.22
C ILE A 104 3.78 3.43 12.31
N SER A 105 4.10 4.64 11.85
CA SER A 105 5.21 5.36 12.46
C SER A 105 4.76 5.63 13.90
N ILE A 106 5.13 4.76 14.83
CA ILE A 106 4.84 4.99 16.24
C ILE A 106 5.78 6.11 16.66
N PHE A 107 5.33 7.37 16.56
CA PHE A 107 5.91 8.42 17.37
C PHE A 107 5.56 8.13 18.83
N GLY A 108 6.57 7.69 19.58
CA GLY A 108 6.46 7.42 21.01
C GLY A 108 6.01 6.00 21.34
N LEU A 109 6.92 5.04 21.20
CA LEU A 109 6.95 3.96 22.19
C LEU A 109 7.57 4.56 23.45
N PRO A 110 6.85 4.72 24.57
CA PRO A 110 7.53 4.74 25.85
C PRO A 110 8.07 3.32 26.03
N MET A 111 9.39 3.17 25.87
CA MET A 111 10.08 2.10 26.57
C MET A 111 10.10 2.52 28.04
N GLU A 112 9.69 1.56 28.89
CA GLU A 112 9.41 1.63 30.33
C GLU A 112 7.94 1.90 30.72
#